data_AF-A0A382M0Q2-F1
#
_entry.id   AF-A0A382M0Q2-F1
#
_cell.length_a   1.000
_cell.length_b   1.000
_cell.length_c   1.000
_cell.angle_alpha   90.00
_cell.angle_beta   90.00
_cell.angle_gamma   90.00
#
_symmetry.space_group_name_H-M   'P 1'
#
loop_
_entity.id
_entity.type
_entity.pdbx_description
1 polymer ?
#
loop_
_entity_poly.entity_id
_entity_poly.type
_entity_poly.pdbx_seq_one_letter_code
_entity_poly.pdbx_strand_id
1 'polypeptide(L)'
;IMPIDIDPNGIIPKIHRLIRSREDTTRKQIQSLLSEIDTMEITKIQNLLEIVTYLQLLHKIVRHLFLTAKKQNNYPLILPLQMMLPFIMEQAEALKDAIPAFKLGQPIGDGIGPLVVGEMMLDTKKQKAEFETVYSESKFEGRKLILLKAEGPFATVGRPAEAAEFLVEKYKPNIIVMIDAALKLEGEDSGTVSQGFGAAIGGIGTDRFKIEELATKFDIPIFSIVVKQSVKEAITLMKKEIANQTENVKSQVHEMITDNTNNGQTVLVIGVGNTLGVSQ
;
A
#
# COMPACT_ATOMS: atom_id res chain seq x y z
N ILE A 1 -3.40 14.92 3.78
CA ILE A 1 -4.15 14.08 2.81
C ILE A 1 -5.58 14.62 2.78
N MET A 2 -6.22 14.76 1.61
CA MET A 2 -7.64 15.13 1.61
C MET A 2 -8.48 13.89 1.99
N PRO A 3 -9.47 14.02 2.90
CA PRO A 3 -10.41 12.94 3.19
C PRO A 3 -11.10 12.45 1.91
N ILE A 4 -11.53 11.19 1.89
CA ILE A 4 -12.27 10.68 0.73
C ILE A 4 -13.55 11.47 0.47
N ASP A 5 -13.81 11.72 -0.81
CA ASP A 5 -15.06 12.33 -1.25
C ASP A 5 -16.26 11.58 -0.68
N ILE A 6 -17.23 12.35 -0.21
CA ILE A 6 -18.48 11.87 0.40
C ILE A 6 -19.03 10.71 -0.47
N ASP A 7 -19.25 9.54 0.12
CA ASP A 7 -19.96 8.42 -0.51
C ASP A 7 -21.44 8.44 -0.09
N PRO A 8 -22.27 9.32 -0.68
CA PRO A 8 -23.64 9.52 -0.21
C PRO A 8 -24.53 8.28 -0.39
N ASN A 9 -24.10 7.30 -1.20
CA ASN A 9 -24.92 6.17 -1.64
C ASN A 9 -24.34 4.79 -1.24
N GLY A 10 -23.28 4.73 -0.44
CA GLY A 10 -22.68 3.47 0.00
C GLY A 10 -22.14 2.63 -1.17
N ILE A 11 -21.50 3.27 -2.14
CA ILE A 11 -20.85 2.61 -3.28
C ILE A 11 -19.52 1.98 -2.83
N ILE A 12 -18.80 2.60 -1.90
CA ILE A 12 -17.49 2.16 -1.43
C ILE A 12 -17.53 0.74 -0.85
N PRO A 13 -18.49 0.36 0.03
CA PRO A 13 -18.62 -1.02 0.49
C PRO A 13 -18.85 -2.03 -0.64
N LYS A 14 -19.58 -1.65 -1.70
CA LYS A 14 -19.82 -2.53 -2.86
C LYS A 14 -18.55 -2.76 -3.66
N ILE A 15 -17.80 -1.69 -3.92
CA ILE A 15 -16.51 -1.76 -4.62
C ILE A 15 -15.52 -2.60 -3.81
N HIS A 16 -15.46 -2.38 -2.50
CA HIS A 16 -14.60 -3.14 -1.59
C HIS A 16 -14.89 -4.64 -1.70
N ARG A 17 -16.17 -5.05 -1.61
CA ARG A 17 -16.55 -6.47 -1.73
C ARG A 17 -16.17 -7.06 -3.10
N LEU A 18 -16.34 -6.31 -4.18
CA LEU A 18 -15.97 -6.77 -5.52
C LEU A 18 -14.46 -7.03 -5.64
N ILE A 19 -13.64 -6.14 -5.08
CA ILE A 19 -12.18 -6.29 -5.11
C ILE A 19 -11.72 -7.48 -4.28
N ARG A 20 -12.21 -7.61 -3.04
CA ARG A 20 -11.90 -8.77 -2.20
C ARG A 20 -12.35 -10.07 -2.85
N SER A 21 -13.55 -10.09 -3.44
CA SER A 21 -14.04 -11.26 -4.18
C SER A 21 -13.16 -11.60 -5.39
N ARG A 22 -12.62 -10.60 -6.10
CA ARG A 22 -11.68 -10.80 -7.20
C ARG A 22 -10.40 -11.43 -6.70
N GLU A 23 -9.77 -10.85 -5.67
CA GLU A 23 -8.54 -11.35 -5.05
C GLU A 23 -8.69 -12.80 -4.57
N ASP A 24 -9.75 -13.08 -3.81
CA ASP A 24 -10.01 -14.42 -3.26
C ASP A 24 -10.29 -15.44 -4.38
N THR A 25 -10.97 -15.04 -5.45
CA THR A 25 -11.26 -15.93 -6.60
C THR A 25 -9.99 -16.21 -7.40
N THR A 26 -9.17 -15.19 -7.65
CA THR A 26 -7.89 -15.35 -8.35
C THR A 26 -6.95 -16.27 -7.56
N ARG A 27 -6.85 -16.09 -6.23
CA ARG A 27 -6.05 -16.96 -5.38
C ARG A 27 -6.53 -18.42 -5.42
N LYS A 28 -7.84 -18.66 -5.36
CA LYS A 28 -8.43 -20.00 -5.47
C LYS A 28 -8.13 -20.64 -6.84
N GLN A 29 -8.20 -19.87 -7.92
CA GLN A 29 -7.85 -20.37 -9.26
C GLN A 29 -6.37 -20.78 -9.34
N ILE A 30 -5.46 -19.96 -8.82
CA ILE A 30 -4.03 -20.28 -8.75
C ILE A 30 -3.80 -21.59 -7.99
N GLN A 31 -4.42 -21.73 -6.80
CA GLN A 31 -4.33 -22.95 -5.99
C GLN A 31 -4.91 -24.19 -6.68
N SER A 32 -5.98 -24.03 -7.48
CA SER A 32 -6.58 -25.14 -8.21
C SER A 32 -5.72 -25.63 -9.39
N LEU A 33 -4.89 -24.75 -9.96
CA LEU A 33 -4.05 -25.05 -11.12
C LEU A 33 -2.69 -25.65 -10.72
N LEU A 34 -2.26 -25.44 -9.47
CA LEU A 34 -0.93 -25.79 -9.02
C LEU A 34 -1.00 -26.56 -7.70
N SER A 35 -0.61 -27.83 -7.73
CA SER A 35 -0.53 -28.69 -6.55
C SER A 35 0.68 -28.32 -5.67
N GLU A 36 0.50 -28.29 -4.35
CA GLU A 36 1.59 -28.14 -3.35
C GLU A 36 2.49 -26.90 -3.50
N ILE A 37 1.89 -25.71 -3.57
CA ILE A 37 2.63 -24.44 -3.59
C ILE A 37 2.58 -23.72 -2.24
N ASP A 38 3.72 -23.19 -1.80
CA ASP A 38 3.85 -22.35 -0.60
C ASP A 38 3.12 -20.99 -0.73
N THR A 39 2.72 -20.42 0.40
CA THR A 39 2.03 -19.13 0.48
C THR A 39 2.82 -18.00 -0.18
N MET A 40 4.15 -18.00 -0.05
CA MET A 40 5.00 -17.00 -0.69
C MET A 40 4.96 -17.09 -2.21
N GLU A 41 4.97 -18.31 -2.77
CA GLU A 41 4.87 -18.52 -4.21
C GLU A 41 3.47 -18.14 -4.74
N ILE A 42 2.40 -18.45 -4.00
CA ILE A 42 1.04 -18.05 -4.36
C ILE A 42 0.93 -16.53 -4.49
N THR A 43 1.43 -15.79 -3.49
CA THR A 43 1.36 -14.32 -3.49
C THR A 43 2.20 -13.71 -4.62
N LYS A 44 3.39 -14.26 -4.92
CA LYS A 44 4.20 -13.85 -6.08
C LYS A 44 3.48 -14.08 -7.39
N ILE A 45 2.90 -15.28 -7.61
CA ILE A 45 2.18 -15.62 -8.84
C ILE A 45 0.97 -14.69 -9.02
N GLN A 46 0.23 -14.41 -7.94
CA GLN A 46 -0.90 -13.49 -7.97
C GLN A 46 -0.49 -12.09 -8.44
N ASN A 47 0.58 -11.51 -7.86
CA ASN A 47 1.05 -10.18 -8.27
C ASN A 47 1.59 -10.18 -9.70
N LEU A 48 2.31 -11.22 -10.13
CA LEU A 48 2.77 -11.35 -11.51
C LEU A 48 1.59 -11.43 -12.50
N LEU A 49 0.52 -12.13 -12.14
CA LEU A 49 -0.70 -12.17 -12.96
C LEU A 49 -1.36 -10.79 -13.05
N GLU A 50 -1.39 -10.02 -11.96
CA GLU A 50 -1.88 -8.64 -11.95
C GLU A 50 -1.04 -7.73 -12.86
N ILE A 51 0.30 -7.82 -12.78
CA ILE A 51 1.23 -7.08 -13.67
C ILE A 51 0.95 -7.40 -15.14
N VAL A 52 0.86 -8.69 -15.50
CA VAL A 52 0.59 -9.11 -16.89
C VAL A 52 -0.79 -8.66 -17.35
N THR A 53 -1.79 -8.75 -16.48
CA THR A 53 -3.16 -8.29 -16.79
C THR A 53 -3.19 -6.80 -17.06
N TYR A 54 -2.45 -6.01 -16.28
CA TYR A 54 -2.38 -4.57 -16.44
C TYR A 54 -1.58 -4.17 -17.69
N LEU A 55 -0.45 -4.83 -17.98
CA LEU A 55 0.26 -4.67 -19.27
C LEU A 55 -0.64 -4.97 -20.48
N GLN A 56 -1.43 -6.04 -20.40
CA GLN A 56 -2.38 -6.38 -21.45
C GLN A 56 -3.50 -5.34 -21.59
N LEU A 57 -3.94 -4.72 -20.50
CA LEU A 57 -4.88 -3.60 -20.53
C LEU A 57 -4.27 -2.39 -21.25
N LEU A 58 -3.04 -2.00 -20.91
CA LEU A 58 -2.33 -0.90 -21.58
C LEU A 58 -2.22 -1.15 -23.09
N HIS A 59 -1.82 -2.36 -23.49
CA HIS A 59 -1.78 -2.75 -24.91
C HIS A 59 -3.13 -2.61 -25.59
N LYS A 60 -4.22 -3.10 -24.97
CA LYS A 60 -5.58 -3.01 -25.50
C LYS A 60 -6.02 -1.55 -25.68
N ILE A 61 -5.74 -0.68 -24.70
CA ILE A 61 -6.08 0.75 -24.77
C ILE A 61 -5.36 1.42 -25.94
N VAL A 62 -4.03 1.25 -26.03
CA VAL A 62 -3.21 1.83 -27.13
C VAL A 62 -3.71 1.34 -28.48
N ARG A 63 -3.91 0.03 -28.63
CA ARG A 63 -4.40 -0.58 -29.87
C ARG A 63 -5.80 -0.08 -30.23
N HIS A 64 -6.70 0.04 -29.27
CA HIS A 64 -8.06 0.52 -29.50
C HIS A 64 -8.08 1.95 -30.01
N LEU A 65 -7.38 2.87 -29.34
CA LEU A 65 -7.30 4.27 -29.75
C LEU A 65 -6.65 4.42 -31.14
N PHE A 66 -5.55 3.71 -31.37
CA PHE A 66 -4.86 3.72 -32.67
C PHE A 66 -5.75 3.22 -33.82
N LEU A 67 -6.40 2.06 -33.64
CA LEU A 67 -7.28 1.49 -34.68
C LEU A 67 -8.53 2.35 -34.90
N THR A 68 -9.05 3.00 -33.86
CA THR A 68 -10.20 3.91 -33.97
C THR A 68 -9.85 5.12 -34.83
N ALA A 69 -8.72 5.78 -34.57
CA ALA A 69 -8.25 6.89 -35.38
C ALA A 69 -8.01 6.48 -36.84
N LYS A 70 -7.37 5.31 -37.05
CA LYS A 70 -7.13 4.75 -38.38
C LYS A 70 -8.42 4.43 -39.14
N LYS A 71 -9.43 3.83 -38.47
CA LYS A 71 -10.70 3.44 -39.09
C LYS A 71 -11.53 4.66 -39.53
N GLN A 72 -11.56 5.70 -38.70
CA GLN A 72 -12.32 6.92 -39.00
C GLN A 72 -11.59 7.87 -39.96
N ASN A 73 -10.32 7.57 -40.29
CA ASN A 73 -9.43 8.44 -41.06
C ASN A 73 -9.42 9.89 -40.55
N ASN A 74 -9.51 10.06 -39.23
CA ASN A 74 -9.70 11.34 -38.56
C ASN A 74 -8.49 11.62 -37.66
N TYR A 75 -7.60 12.50 -38.12
CA TYR A 75 -6.36 12.84 -37.45
C TYR A 75 -6.56 13.31 -35.99
N PRO A 76 -7.49 14.22 -35.67
CA PRO A 76 -7.81 14.59 -34.29
C PRO A 76 -7.98 13.43 -33.29
N LEU A 77 -8.47 12.26 -33.73
CA LEU A 77 -8.67 11.11 -32.84
C LEU A 77 -7.36 10.44 -32.37
N ILE A 78 -6.22 10.72 -33.01
CA ILE A 78 -4.91 10.19 -32.58
C ILE A 78 -4.26 11.05 -31.49
N LEU A 79 -4.63 12.33 -31.39
CA LEU A 79 -3.99 13.28 -30.48
C LEU A 79 -4.04 12.84 -29.01
N PRO A 80 -5.17 12.32 -28.48
CA PRO A 80 -5.21 11.83 -27.10
C PRO A 80 -4.20 10.69 -26.86
N LEU A 81 -4.06 9.78 -27.83
CA LEU A 81 -3.07 8.71 -27.73
C LEU A 81 -1.65 9.29 -27.71
N GLN A 82 -1.33 10.23 -28.59
CA GLN A 82 0.00 10.86 -28.63
C GLN A 82 0.36 11.56 -27.31
N MET A 83 -0.61 12.22 -26.67
CA MET A 83 -0.40 12.90 -25.38
C MET A 83 -0.26 11.91 -24.22
N MET A 84 -0.99 10.79 -24.23
CA MET A 84 -0.96 9.79 -23.17
C MET A 84 0.18 8.76 -23.31
N LEU A 85 0.70 8.57 -24.53
CA LEU A 85 1.66 7.51 -24.82
C LEU A 85 2.92 7.55 -23.94
N PRO A 86 3.54 8.71 -23.64
CA PRO A 86 4.69 8.75 -22.73
C PRO A 86 4.39 8.16 -21.35
N PHE A 87 3.27 8.54 -20.75
CA PHE A 87 2.84 8.02 -19.45
C PHE A 87 2.51 6.52 -19.50
N ILE A 88 1.90 6.05 -20.60
CA ILE A 88 1.62 4.62 -20.81
C ILE A 88 2.93 3.83 -20.91
N MET A 89 3.91 4.36 -21.65
CA MET A 89 5.21 3.71 -21.82
C MET A 89 5.98 3.66 -20.50
N GLU A 90 5.99 4.74 -19.72
CA GLU A 90 6.61 4.78 -18.40
C GLU A 90 6.00 3.72 -17.46
N GLN A 91 4.68 3.62 -17.40
CA GLN A 91 3.96 2.59 -16.64
C GLN A 91 4.33 1.18 -17.13
N ALA A 92 4.33 0.96 -18.45
CA ALA A 92 4.63 -0.34 -19.04
C ALA A 92 6.09 -0.79 -18.77
N GLU A 93 7.04 0.13 -18.84
CA GLU A 93 8.44 -0.12 -18.51
C GLU A 93 8.61 -0.40 -17.02
N ALA A 94 7.97 0.38 -16.15
CA ALA A 94 7.99 0.13 -14.71
C ALA A 94 7.46 -1.26 -14.35
N LEU A 95 6.34 -1.68 -14.95
CA LEU A 95 5.75 -3.01 -14.75
C LEU A 95 6.66 -4.13 -15.23
N LYS A 96 7.31 -3.94 -16.39
CA LYS A 96 8.29 -4.90 -16.92
C LYS A 96 9.49 -5.02 -15.97
N ASP A 97 10.01 -3.87 -15.50
CA ASP A 97 11.15 -3.79 -14.60
C ASP A 97 10.84 -4.31 -13.18
N ALA A 98 9.56 -4.41 -12.81
CA ALA A 98 9.12 -4.99 -11.54
C ALA A 98 9.21 -6.53 -11.52
N ILE A 99 9.04 -7.19 -12.67
CA ILE A 99 8.98 -8.66 -12.77
C ILE A 99 10.17 -9.37 -12.08
N PRO A 100 11.44 -8.94 -12.26
CA PRO A 100 12.56 -9.56 -11.57
C PRO A 100 12.46 -9.48 -10.04
N ALA A 101 12.03 -8.34 -9.48
CA ALA A 101 11.89 -8.14 -8.04
C ALA A 101 10.83 -9.09 -7.47
N PHE A 102 9.66 -9.19 -8.12
CA PHE A 102 8.61 -10.14 -7.74
C PHE A 102 9.06 -11.59 -7.87
N LYS A 103 9.77 -11.96 -8.94
CA LYS A 103 10.27 -13.33 -9.13
C LYS A 103 11.29 -13.73 -8.06
N LEU A 104 12.21 -12.83 -7.72
CA LEU A 104 13.28 -13.05 -6.74
C LEU A 104 12.85 -12.82 -5.28
N GLY A 105 11.66 -12.26 -5.05
CA GLY A 105 11.18 -11.96 -3.69
C GLY A 105 11.91 -10.80 -3.03
N GLN A 106 12.35 -9.80 -3.80
CA GLN A 106 13.12 -8.67 -3.30
C GLN A 106 12.23 -7.50 -2.87
N PRO A 107 12.65 -6.70 -1.86
CA PRO A 107 11.89 -5.54 -1.42
C PRO A 107 11.69 -4.51 -2.52
N ILE A 108 10.47 -4.00 -2.63
CA ILE A 108 10.08 -2.94 -3.57
C ILE A 108 9.84 -1.63 -2.84
N GLY A 109 9.86 -0.49 -3.55
CA GLY A 109 9.74 0.84 -2.92
C GLY A 109 8.48 1.02 -2.07
N ASP A 110 7.35 0.46 -2.50
CA ASP A 110 6.08 0.41 -1.75
C ASP A 110 6.23 -0.23 -0.34
N GLY A 111 7.25 -1.05 -0.12
CA GLY A 111 7.51 -1.72 1.14
C GLY A 111 8.12 -0.85 2.25
N ILE A 112 8.30 0.46 2.05
CA ILE A 112 8.92 1.33 3.08
C ILE A 112 8.10 1.43 4.38
N GLY A 113 6.77 1.50 4.29
CA GLY A 113 5.90 1.51 5.48
C GLY A 113 6.05 0.23 6.32
N PRO A 114 5.87 -0.97 5.71
CA PRO A 114 6.10 -2.23 6.39
C PRO A 114 7.54 -2.45 6.83
N LEU A 115 8.53 -1.87 6.15
CA LEU A 115 9.94 -1.94 6.54
C LEU A 115 10.17 -1.21 7.87
N VAL A 116 9.70 0.03 7.99
CA VAL A 116 9.81 0.81 9.24
C VAL A 116 9.12 0.10 10.39
N VAL A 117 7.87 -0.33 10.20
CA VAL A 117 7.13 -1.02 11.26
C VAL A 117 7.73 -2.39 11.55
N GLY A 118 8.19 -3.12 10.53
CA GLY A 118 8.87 -4.41 10.69
C GLY A 118 10.13 -4.30 11.52
N GLU A 119 10.92 -3.24 11.35
CA GLU A 119 12.09 -2.97 12.19
C GLU A 119 11.70 -2.70 13.65
N MET A 120 10.63 -1.94 13.88
CA MET A 120 10.07 -1.73 15.23
C MET A 120 9.52 -3.01 15.87
N MET A 121 9.24 -4.04 15.06
CA MET A 121 8.69 -5.32 15.51
C MET A 121 9.75 -6.37 15.89
N LEU A 122 11.03 -6.22 15.56
CA LEU A 122 12.05 -7.29 15.64
C LEU A 122 12.02 -8.06 16.97
N ASP A 123 12.03 -7.37 18.10
CA ASP A 123 12.07 -7.99 19.45
C ASP A 123 10.70 -8.19 20.10
N THR A 124 9.62 -8.14 19.32
CA THR A 124 8.24 -8.22 19.82
C THR A 124 7.55 -9.52 19.41
N LYS A 125 6.55 -9.94 20.20
CA LYS A 125 5.73 -11.10 19.87
C LYS A 125 4.69 -10.73 18.81
N LYS A 126 4.82 -11.31 17.62
CA LYS A 126 3.87 -11.13 16.51
C LYS A 126 2.61 -11.98 16.72
N GLN A 127 1.48 -11.39 16.38
CA GLN A 127 0.15 -11.99 16.45
C GLN A 127 -0.59 -11.72 15.15
N LYS A 128 -1.46 -12.65 14.73
CA LYS A 128 -2.31 -12.41 13.56
C LYS A 128 -3.43 -11.44 13.95
N ALA A 129 -3.60 -10.39 13.16
CA ALA A 129 -4.72 -9.46 13.27
C ALA A 129 -5.86 -9.91 12.36
N GLU A 130 -5.53 -10.11 11.08
CA GLU A 130 -6.47 -10.43 10.00
C GLU A 130 -5.75 -11.16 8.87
N PHE A 131 -6.47 -11.43 7.78
CA PHE A 131 -5.90 -12.05 6.58
C PHE A 131 -4.60 -11.36 6.12
N GLU A 132 -3.50 -12.13 6.07
CA GLU A 132 -2.15 -11.68 5.69
C GLU A 132 -1.74 -10.36 6.39
N THR A 133 -2.15 -10.19 7.66
CA THR A 133 -1.87 -8.98 8.44
C THR A 133 -1.50 -9.35 9.87
N VAL A 134 -0.40 -8.80 10.37
CA VAL A 134 0.15 -9.09 11.69
C VAL A 134 0.29 -7.82 12.51
N TYR A 135 0.18 -7.98 13.83
CA TYR A 135 0.44 -6.91 14.77
C TYR A 135 1.35 -7.38 15.91
N SER A 136 1.95 -6.43 16.60
CA SER A 136 2.69 -6.68 17.84
C SER A 136 2.49 -5.54 18.83
N GLU A 137 2.83 -5.81 20.08
CA GLU A 137 2.77 -4.83 21.15
C GLU A 137 4.19 -4.45 21.56
N SER A 138 4.44 -3.15 21.67
CA SER A 138 5.70 -2.57 22.14
C SER A 138 5.43 -1.42 23.13
N LYS A 139 6.50 -0.85 23.67
CA LYS A 139 6.44 0.30 24.58
C LYS A 139 7.43 1.35 24.13
N PHE A 140 7.01 2.61 24.23
CA PHE A 140 7.87 3.77 23.95
C PHE A 140 7.55 4.87 24.95
N GLU A 141 8.54 5.29 25.75
CA GLU A 141 8.40 6.37 26.74
C GLU A 141 7.14 6.24 27.64
N GLY A 142 6.85 5.03 28.11
CA GLY A 142 5.69 4.75 28.96
C GLY A 142 4.33 4.69 28.23
N ARG A 143 4.32 4.89 26.91
CA ARG A 143 3.15 4.70 26.03
C ARG A 143 3.13 3.28 25.48
N LYS A 144 1.93 2.76 25.24
CA LYS A 144 1.74 1.45 24.60
C LYS A 144 1.68 1.63 23.09
N LEU A 145 2.54 0.94 22.36
CA LEU A 145 2.51 0.93 20.90
C LEU A 145 1.89 -0.38 20.40
N ILE A 146 0.89 -0.25 19.54
CA ILE A 146 0.35 -1.35 18.74
C ILE A 146 0.90 -1.15 17.34
N LEU A 147 1.80 -2.04 16.93
CA LEU A 147 2.43 -2.00 15.61
C LEU A 147 1.65 -2.91 14.67
N LEU A 148 1.25 -2.44 13.50
CA LEU A 148 0.43 -3.18 12.52
C LEU A 148 1.08 -3.09 11.13
N LYS A 149 1.20 -4.23 10.44
CA LYS A 149 1.58 -4.27 9.02
C LYS A 149 1.11 -5.56 8.34
N ALA A 150 1.21 -5.62 7.02
CA ALA A 150 0.98 -6.87 6.28
C ALA A 150 1.99 -7.97 6.69
N GLU A 151 1.60 -9.24 6.51
CA GLU A 151 2.42 -10.40 6.84
C GLU A 151 3.52 -10.58 5.78
N GLY A 152 4.76 -10.37 6.20
CA GLY A 152 5.96 -10.47 5.38
C GLY A 152 6.76 -11.76 5.62
N PRO A 153 7.60 -12.19 4.66
CA PRO A 153 8.04 -11.45 3.47
C PRO A 153 7.23 -11.76 2.20
N PHE A 154 5.90 -11.90 2.31
CA PHE A 154 5.01 -12.22 1.19
C PHE A 154 4.71 -11.01 0.29
N ALA A 155 4.40 -11.27 -0.98
CA ALA A 155 3.95 -10.24 -1.92
C ALA A 155 2.49 -9.85 -1.63
N THR A 156 2.23 -9.16 -0.52
CA THR A 156 0.89 -8.83 -0.08
C THR A 156 0.85 -7.46 0.60
N VAL A 157 -0.30 -6.81 0.49
CA VAL A 157 -0.65 -5.59 1.22
C VAL A 157 -1.58 -5.88 2.41
N GLY A 158 -1.96 -7.15 2.61
CA GLY A 158 -2.83 -7.59 3.69
C GLY A 158 -4.25 -7.01 3.63
N ARG A 159 -4.86 -6.92 4.81
CA ARG A 159 -6.18 -6.34 5.09
C ARG A 159 -6.07 -5.32 6.24
N PRO A 160 -5.35 -4.20 6.02
CA PRO A 160 -5.05 -3.24 7.08
C PRO A 160 -6.29 -2.55 7.63
N ALA A 161 -7.34 -2.34 6.82
CA ALA A 161 -8.58 -1.72 7.28
C ALA A 161 -9.33 -2.62 8.27
N GLU A 162 -9.52 -3.90 7.93
CA GLU A 162 -10.15 -4.88 8.82
C GLU A 162 -9.31 -5.11 10.09
N ALA A 163 -7.99 -5.16 9.95
CA ALA A 163 -7.09 -5.27 11.10
C ALA A 163 -7.14 -4.03 12.02
N ALA A 164 -7.23 -2.83 11.43
CA ALA A 164 -7.38 -1.59 12.19
C ALA A 164 -8.71 -1.57 12.96
N GLU A 165 -9.81 -2.02 12.36
CA GLU A 165 -11.11 -2.16 13.03
C GLU A 165 -11.00 -3.05 14.28
N PHE A 166 -10.46 -4.27 14.12
CA PHE A 166 -10.23 -5.19 15.24
C PHE A 166 -9.37 -4.58 16.36
N LEU A 167 -8.28 -3.89 16.00
CA LEU A 167 -7.35 -3.33 16.98
C LEU A 167 -7.89 -2.07 17.66
N VAL A 168 -8.64 -1.23 16.95
CA VAL A 168 -9.29 -0.04 17.52
C VAL A 168 -10.36 -0.46 18.52
N GLU A 169 -11.17 -1.47 18.22
CA GLU A 169 -12.16 -1.99 19.17
C GLU A 169 -11.50 -2.60 20.42
N LYS A 170 -10.40 -3.32 20.24
CA LYS A 170 -9.69 -4.03 21.32
C LYS A 170 -8.88 -3.11 22.22
N TYR A 171 -8.12 -2.17 21.65
CA TYR A 171 -7.13 -1.36 22.39
C TYR A 171 -7.52 0.10 22.55
N LYS A 172 -8.50 0.60 21.79
CA LYS A 172 -8.98 1.99 21.83
C LYS A 172 -7.82 3.00 21.82
N PRO A 173 -7.01 3.02 20.75
CA PRO A 173 -5.85 3.89 20.69
C PRO A 173 -6.26 5.35 20.73
N ASN A 174 -5.41 6.19 21.31
CA ASN A 174 -5.60 7.63 21.39
C ASN A 174 -5.29 8.34 20.08
N ILE A 175 -4.34 7.82 19.30
CA ILE A 175 -4.00 8.32 17.96
C ILE A 175 -3.66 7.14 17.02
N ILE A 176 -3.77 7.38 15.72
CA ILE A 176 -3.26 6.48 14.67
C ILE A 176 -2.14 7.20 13.91
N VAL A 177 -1.00 6.53 13.71
CA VAL A 177 0.11 6.99 12.88
C VAL A 177 0.27 6.02 11.70
N MET A 178 0.03 6.50 10.49
CA MET A 178 0.16 5.70 9.27
C MET A 178 1.44 6.06 8.51
N ILE A 179 2.14 5.04 8.03
CA ILE A 179 3.37 5.17 7.26
C ILE A 179 3.13 4.50 5.92
N ASP A 180 3.22 5.25 4.83
CA ASP A 180 2.98 4.75 3.48
C ASP A 180 3.99 5.33 2.50
N ALA A 181 4.04 4.77 1.30
CA ALA A 181 4.73 5.37 0.19
C ALA A 181 3.75 6.19 -0.66
N ALA A 182 4.17 7.37 -1.12
CA ALA A 182 3.33 8.24 -1.93
C ALA A 182 4.00 8.63 -3.23
N LEU A 183 3.20 8.83 -4.29
CA LEU A 183 3.72 9.30 -5.56
C LEU A 183 4.31 10.71 -5.41
N LYS A 184 5.54 10.88 -5.89
CA LYS A 184 6.22 12.16 -5.96
C LYS A 184 5.69 12.98 -7.13
N LEU A 185 5.69 14.29 -6.98
CA LEU A 185 5.55 15.21 -8.10
C LEU A 185 6.87 15.33 -8.85
N GLU A 186 6.85 15.76 -10.10
CA GLU A 186 8.06 15.86 -10.92
C GLU A 186 9.13 16.80 -10.35
N GLY A 187 8.71 17.80 -9.55
CA GLY A 187 9.61 18.70 -8.85
C GLY A 187 10.09 18.19 -7.48
N GLU A 188 9.65 17.01 -7.03
CA GLU A 188 10.03 16.43 -5.74
C GLU A 188 11.12 15.37 -5.93
N ASP A 189 12.08 15.34 -4.99
CA ASP A 189 13.12 14.32 -4.94
C ASP A 189 12.59 13.01 -4.37
N SER A 190 13.09 11.89 -4.89
CA SER A 190 12.79 10.55 -4.36
C SER A 190 13.34 10.39 -2.95
N GLY A 191 12.57 9.77 -2.06
CA GLY A 191 12.89 9.65 -0.64
C GLY A 191 12.55 10.90 0.20
N THR A 192 11.98 11.95 -0.38
CA THR A 192 11.47 13.08 0.41
C THR A 192 10.39 12.59 1.38
N VAL A 193 10.53 12.91 2.66
CA VAL A 193 9.55 12.56 3.69
C VAL A 193 8.60 13.73 3.90
N SER A 194 7.30 13.46 3.98
CA SER A 194 6.28 14.47 4.26
C SER A 194 5.33 13.98 5.34
N GLN A 195 4.97 14.87 6.24
CA GLN A 195 3.99 14.60 7.29
C GLN A 195 2.63 15.23 6.93
N GLY A 196 1.55 14.66 7.43
CA GLY A 196 0.23 15.23 7.27
C GLY A 196 -0.84 14.53 8.10
N PHE A 197 -2.09 14.93 7.89
CA PHE A 197 -3.27 14.36 8.54
C PHE A 197 -4.07 13.50 7.56
N GLY A 198 -4.78 12.51 8.09
CA GLY A 198 -5.64 11.59 7.34
C GLY A 198 -4.98 10.24 7.04
N ALA A 199 -5.77 9.29 6.53
CA ALA A 199 -5.28 7.94 6.27
C ALA A 199 -4.39 7.89 5.02
N ALA A 200 -3.13 7.51 5.21
CA ALA A 200 -2.17 7.27 4.13
C ALA A 200 -2.26 5.80 3.69
N ILE A 201 -3.04 5.57 2.64
CA ILE A 201 -3.13 4.27 1.98
C ILE A 201 -3.41 4.45 0.49
N GLY A 202 -2.59 3.78 -0.32
CA GLY A 202 -2.77 3.70 -1.76
C GLY A 202 -3.99 2.90 -2.22
N GLY A 203 -4.11 2.75 -3.55
CA GLY A 203 -5.17 1.99 -4.19
C GLY A 203 -6.43 2.81 -4.48
N ILE A 204 -7.54 2.10 -4.65
CA ILE A 204 -8.82 2.69 -5.11
C ILE A 204 -9.59 3.45 -4.02
N GLY A 205 -9.06 3.50 -2.79
CA GLY A 205 -9.63 4.29 -1.69
C GLY A 205 -10.61 3.58 -0.75
N THR A 206 -10.95 2.30 -0.98
CA THR A 206 -11.88 1.60 -0.06
C THR A 206 -11.33 1.44 1.35
N ASP A 207 -10.05 1.11 1.47
CA ASP A 207 -9.42 0.88 2.77
C ASP A 207 -9.18 2.22 3.48
N ARG A 208 -8.85 3.28 2.72
CA ARG A 208 -8.78 4.66 3.22
C ARG A 208 -10.08 5.08 3.86
N PHE A 209 -11.19 4.93 3.13
CA PHE A 209 -12.53 5.29 3.59
C PHE A 209 -12.89 4.57 4.89
N LYS A 210 -12.69 3.24 4.95
CA LYS A 210 -12.99 2.45 6.16
C LYS A 210 -12.19 2.93 7.38
N ILE A 211 -10.90 3.21 7.21
CA ILE A 211 -10.05 3.68 8.31
C ILE A 211 -10.47 5.08 8.76
N GLU A 212 -10.79 5.98 7.83
CA GLU A 212 -11.27 7.34 8.15
C GLU A 212 -12.65 7.32 8.84
N GLU A 213 -13.57 6.48 8.38
CA GLU A 213 -14.89 6.27 9.00
C GLU A 213 -14.75 5.70 10.42
N LEU A 214 -13.90 4.69 10.59
CA LEU A 214 -13.57 4.11 11.89
C LEU A 214 -12.99 5.15 12.85
N ALA A 215 -11.99 5.90 12.40
CA ALA A 215 -11.36 6.95 13.19
C ALA A 215 -12.36 8.05 13.58
N THR A 216 -13.23 8.45 12.67
CA THR A 216 -14.31 9.43 12.93
C THR A 216 -15.30 8.88 13.97
N LYS A 217 -15.69 7.61 13.88
CA LYS A 217 -16.63 6.97 14.81
C LYS A 217 -16.08 6.91 16.24
N PHE A 218 -14.77 6.74 16.40
CA PHE A 218 -14.11 6.62 17.71
C PHE A 218 -13.39 7.90 18.17
N ASP A 219 -13.52 9.01 17.41
CA ASP A 219 -12.85 10.29 17.68
C ASP A 219 -11.32 10.16 17.82
N ILE A 220 -10.70 9.44 16.90
CA ILE A 220 -9.25 9.16 16.90
C ILE A 220 -8.58 9.97 15.80
N PRO A 221 -7.64 10.89 16.10
CA PRO A 221 -6.87 11.59 15.09
C PRO A 221 -5.94 10.64 14.34
N ILE A 222 -5.91 10.78 13.01
CA ILE A 222 -4.99 10.05 12.13
C ILE A 222 -3.91 11.00 11.62
N PHE A 223 -2.67 10.63 11.90
CA PHE A 223 -1.48 11.24 11.33
C PHE A 223 -0.86 10.32 10.28
N SER A 224 -0.16 10.93 9.34
CA SER A 224 0.47 10.24 8.23
C SER A 224 1.89 10.73 8.02
N ILE A 225 2.77 9.79 7.69
CA ILE A 225 4.12 10.04 7.21
C ILE A 225 4.23 9.32 5.87
N VAL A 226 4.55 10.05 4.81
CA VAL A 226 4.68 9.50 3.47
C VAL A 226 6.08 9.69 2.92
N VAL A 227 6.61 8.66 2.28
CA VAL A 227 7.89 8.72 1.57
C VAL A 227 7.62 8.85 0.07
N LYS A 228 8.10 9.94 -0.53
CA LYS A 228 7.86 10.27 -1.93
C LYS A 228 8.68 9.40 -2.87
N GLN A 229 8.03 8.80 -3.86
CA GLN A 229 8.67 7.95 -4.86
C GLN A 229 7.93 8.05 -6.20
N SER A 230 8.61 7.80 -7.30
CA SER A 230 7.96 7.66 -8.62
C SER A 230 7.19 6.35 -8.72
N VAL A 231 6.31 6.23 -9.72
CA VAL A 231 5.60 4.98 -10.03
C VAL A 231 6.59 3.83 -10.23
N LYS A 232 7.68 4.09 -10.95
CA LYS A 232 8.74 3.10 -11.20
C LYS A 232 9.40 2.65 -9.90
N GLU A 233 9.76 3.58 -9.02
CA GLU A 233 10.40 3.27 -7.75
C GLU A 233 9.50 2.48 -6.81
N ALA A 234 8.18 2.74 -6.84
CA ALA A 234 7.21 2.06 -6.00
C ALA A 234 7.14 0.54 -6.26
N ILE A 235 7.17 0.15 -7.53
CA ILE A 235 6.91 -1.25 -7.94
C ILE A 235 8.17 -2.04 -8.28
N THR A 236 9.32 -1.38 -8.42
CA THR A 236 10.62 -2.01 -8.68
C THR A 236 11.44 -2.16 -7.41
N LEU A 237 12.62 -2.80 -7.52
CA LEU A 237 13.56 -2.98 -6.42
C LEU A 237 13.77 -1.67 -5.65
N MET A 238 13.59 -1.72 -4.33
CA MET A 238 13.70 -0.57 -3.45
C MET A 238 15.06 0.11 -3.61
N LYS A 239 15.04 1.40 -3.99
CA LYS A 239 16.27 2.20 -4.09
C LYS A 239 16.85 2.47 -2.71
N LYS A 240 18.18 2.58 -2.66
CA LYS A 240 18.92 2.93 -1.43
C LYS A 240 18.44 4.25 -0.82
N GLU A 241 18.10 5.23 -1.66
CA GLU A 241 17.56 6.54 -1.23
C GLU A 241 16.29 6.39 -0.39
N ILE A 242 15.40 5.45 -0.74
CA ILE A 242 14.16 5.15 -0.02
C ILE A 242 14.47 4.34 1.24
N ALA A 243 15.28 3.28 1.11
CA ALA A 243 15.63 2.42 2.25
C ALA A 243 16.35 3.19 3.37
N ASN A 244 17.21 4.16 3.01
CA ASN A 244 17.92 5.00 3.97
C ASN A 244 16.99 5.93 4.78
N GLN A 245 15.74 6.14 4.36
CA GLN A 245 14.79 6.96 5.11
C GLN A 245 14.18 6.23 6.31
N THR A 246 14.40 4.91 6.46
CA THR A 246 13.80 4.10 7.53
C THR A 246 14.02 4.72 8.92
N GLU A 247 15.25 5.08 9.26
CA GLU A 247 15.59 5.71 10.56
C GLU A 247 15.01 7.12 10.71
N ASN A 248 14.99 7.90 9.63
CA ASN A 248 14.37 9.24 9.62
C ASN A 248 12.87 9.13 9.88
N VAL A 249 12.17 8.24 9.17
CA VAL A 249 10.74 8.00 9.34
C VAL A 249 10.44 7.49 10.74
N LYS A 250 11.22 6.54 11.26
CA LYS A 250 11.07 6.04 12.64
C LYS A 250 11.24 7.15 13.68
N SER A 251 12.21 8.03 13.48
CA SER A 251 12.41 9.20 14.36
C SER A 251 11.20 10.15 14.31
N GLN A 252 10.64 10.40 13.13
CA GLN A 252 9.44 11.21 12.96
C GLN A 252 8.19 10.55 13.55
N VAL A 253 8.06 9.21 13.49
CA VAL A 253 7.00 8.47 14.19
C VAL A 253 7.09 8.71 15.69
N HIS A 254 8.29 8.61 16.26
CA HIS A 254 8.51 8.87 17.68
C HIS A 254 8.18 10.31 18.09
N GLU A 255 8.62 11.31 17.30
CA GLU A 255 8.29 12.72 17.51
C GLU A 255 6.76 12.94 17.48
N MET A 256 6.09 12.42 16.46
CA MET A 256 4.64 12.51 16.29
C MET A 256 3.87 11.84 17.44
N ILE A 257 4.37 10.72 17.97
CA ILE A 257 3.83 10.09 19.17
C ILE A 257 4.00 11.01 20.38
N THR A 258 5.20 11.54 20.60
CA THR A 258 5.51 12.36 21.77
C THR A 258 4.73 13.67 21.79
N ASP A 259 4.58 14.33 20.65
CA ASP A 259 3.88 15.63 20.53
C ASP A 259 2.37 15.52 20.69
N ASN A 260 1.79 14.36 20.36
CA ASN A 260 0.33 14.18 20.29
C ASN A 260 -0.23 13.24 21.35
N THR A 261 0.61 12.71 22.25
CA THR A 261 0.16 11.81 23.31
C THR A 261 0.85 12.01 24.66
N ASN A 262 0.15 11.64 25.72
CA ASN A 262 0.61 11.63 27.10
C ASN A 262 1.06 10.23 27.54
N ASN A 263 1.81 10.17 28.64
CA ASN A 263 2.23 8.90 29.24
C ASN A 263 1.00 8.02 29.60
N GLY A 264 1.12 6.71 29.42
CA GLY A 264 0.04 5.74 29.62
C GLY A 264 -0.99 5.64 28.49
N GLN A 265 -0.91 6.50 27.48
CA GLN A 265 -1.77 6.41 26.28
C GLN A 265 -1.31 5.31 25.32
N THR A 266 -2.24 4.89 24.47
CA THR A 266 -2.02 3.83 23.47
C THR A 266 -1.98 4.44 22.06
N VAL A 267 -1.03 4.01 21.24
CA VAL A 267 -0.88 4.45 19.85
C VAL A 267 -0.94 3.26 18.92
N LEU A 268 -1.68 3.38 17.83
CA LEU A 268 -1.67 2.43 16.72
C LEU A 268 -0.77 2.96 15.61
N VAL A 269 0.32 2.27 15.31
CA VAL A 269 1.24 2.58 14.20
C VAL A 269 1.02 1.57 13.09
N ILE A 270 0.67 2.04 11.90
CA ILE A 270 0.32 1.20 10.74
C ILE A 270 1.34 1.41 9.62
N GLY A 271 2.06 0.35 9.25
CA GLY A 271 2.93 0.31 8.08
C GLY A 271 2.15 -0.21 6.89
N VAL A 272 1.88 0.65 5.92
CA VAL A 272 1.09 0.38 4.72
C VAL A 272 2.02 0.20 3.53
N GLY A 273 1.75 -0.84 2.74
CA GLY A 273 2.50 -1.17 1.54
C GLY A 273 2.75 -2.67 1.41
N ASN A 274 3.37 -3.06 0.31
CA ASN A 274 3.69 -4.45 0.01
C ASN A 274 4.87 -4.99 0.84
N THR A 275 4.72 -6.17 1.42
CA THR A 275 5.77 -6.79 2.26
C THR A 275 6.72 -7.73 1.54
N LEU A 276 6.74 -7.74 0.21
CA LEU A 276 7.63 -8.59 -0.56
C LEU A 276 9.08 -8.39 -0.09
N GLY A 277 9.76 -9.46 0.33
CA GLY A 277 11.16 -9.37 0.78
C GLY A 277 11.39 -8.58 2.08
N VAL A 278 10.33 -8.14 2.77
CA VAL A 278 10.39 -7.42 4.05
C VAL A 278 9.88 -8.32 5.18
N SER A 279 10.78 -8.79 6.05
CA SER A 279 10.44 -9.63 7.20
C SER A 279 9.95 -8.84 8.42
N GLN A 280 9.72 -9.53 9.54
CA GLN A 280 9.17 -8.97 10.78
C GLN A 280 9.67 -9.67 12.03
#